data_AF-A0A7C2A815-F1
#
_entry.id   AF-A0A7C2A815-F1
#
_cell.length_a   1.000
_cell.length_b   1.000
_cell.length_c   1.000
_cell.angle_alpha   90.00
_cell.angle_beta   90.00
_cell.angle_gamma   90.00
#
_symmetry.space_group_name_H-M   'P 1'
#
loop_
_entity.id
_entity.type
_entity.pdbx_description
1 polymer ?
#
loop_
_entity_poly.entity_id
_entity_poly.type
_entity_poly.pdbx_seq_one_letter_code
_entity_poly.pdbx_strand_id
1 'polypeptide(L)'
;MKKKISLKAAISKKAMNISLLDLRGFSNFTDYFLIMSGSSDRHTQAIAQEILTKMKEHGYSPIGIEGFNQGHWILLDYGDLVIHIFFEPIRAYYDLEGLWIEVPRIDWQKLYSLKGED
;
A
#
# COMPACT_ATOMS: atom_id res chain seq x y z
N MET A 1 -6.32 11.60 1.86
CA MET A 1 -6.27 11.72 0.39
C MET A 1 -5.31 10.70 -0.23
N LYS A 2 -4.05 10.62 0.25
CA LYS A 2 -3.01 9.66 -0.15
C LYS A 2 -3.51 8.21 -0.30
N LYS A 3 -4.13 7.64 0.75
CA LYS A 3 -4.66 6.25 0.73
C LYS A 3 -5.61 5.94 -0.43
N LYS A 4 -6.46 6.90 -0.85
CA LYS A 4 -7.36 6.71 -2.00
C LYS A 4 -6.59 6.70 -3.33
N ILE A 5 -5.62 7.60 -3.48
CA ILE A 5 -4.77 7.69 -4.68
C ILE A 5 -3.97 6.39 -4.84
N SER A 6 -3.28 5.98 -3.78
CA SER A 6 -2.49 4.74 -3.76
C SER A 6 -3.34 3.50 -4.01
N LEU A 7 -4.54 3.42 -3.42
CA LEU A 7 -5.47 2.31 -3.64
C LEU A 7 -5.93 2.23 -5.10
N LYS A 8 -6.33 3.36 -5.71
CA LYS A 8 -6.73 3.40 -7.12
C LYS A 8 -5.59 2.99 -8.06
N ALA A 9 -4.38 3.48 -7.80
CA ALA A 9 -3.18 3.11 -8.55
C ALA A 9 -2.85 1.61 -8.41
N ALA A 10 -2.93 1.06 -7.20
CA ALA A 10 -2.72 -0.37 -6.96
C ALA A 10 -3.74 -1.24 -7.71
N ILE A 11 -5.02 -0.87 -7.65
CA ILE A 11 -6.11 -1.59 -8.32
C ILE A 11 -5.96 -1.53 -9.85
N SER A 12 -5.56 -0.39 -10.42
CA SER A 12 -5.33 -0.27 -11.87
C SER A 12 -4.22 -1.20 -12.37
N LYS A 13 -3.29 -1.57 -11.49
CA LYS A 13 -2.25 -2.58 -11.76
C LYS A 13 -2.63 -3.99 -11.35
N LYS A 14 -3.86 -4.24 -10.89
CA LYS A 14 -4.34 -5.55 -10.44
C LYS A 14 -3.59 -6.09 -9.21
N ALA A 15 -3.27 -5.20 -8.26
CA ALA A 15 -2.76 -5.61 -6.96
C ALA A 15 -3.74 -6.54 -6.24
N MET A 16 -3.20 -7.51 -5.50
CA MET A 16 -3.94 -8.57 -4.83
C MET A 16 -3.89 -8.41 -3.31
N ASN A 17 -4.80 -9.09 -2.60
CA ASN A 17 -4.79 -9.20 -1.14
C ASN A 17 -4.65 -7.85 -0.42
N ILE A 18 -5.36 -6.82 -0.90
CA ILE A 18 -5.24 -5.47 -0.37
C ILE A 18 -5.84 -5.41 1.03
N SER A 19 -5.07 -4.86 1.97
CA SER A 19 -5.42 -4.67 3.38
C SER A 19 -5.07 -3.24 3.78
N LEU A 20 -6.03 -2.50 4.30
CA LEU A 20 -5.85 -1.11 4.75
C LEU A 20 -6.08 -1.07 6.25
N LEU A 21 -5.03 -0.79 7.02
CA LEU A 21 -5.06 -0.76 8.48
C LEU A 21 -5.08 0.69 8.98
N ASP A 22 -5.81 0.93 10.06
CA ASP A 22 -5.87 2.21 10.79
C ASP A 22 -5.04 2.12 12.07
N LEU A 23 -3.81 2.60 12.03
CA LEU A 23 -2.85 2.48 13.14
C LEU A 23 -2.98 3.61 14.16
N ARG A 24 -3.91 4.54 13.99
CA ARG A 24 -4.11 5.65 14.93
C ARG A 24 -4.47 5.09 16.31
N GLY A 25 -3.67 5.45 17.32
CA GLY A 25 -3.80 4.91 18.68
C GLY A 25 -3.03 3.61 18.94
N PHE A 26 -2.46 2.99 17.91
CA PHE A 26 -1.61 1.79 18.00
C PHE A 26 -0.14 2.09 17.64
N SER A 27 0.10 3.11 16.82
CA SER A 27 1.42 3.56 16.40
C SER A 27 1.54 5.08 16.47
N ASN A 28 2.74 5.56 16.80
CA ASN A 28 3.08 6.98 16.82
C ASN A 28 3.87 7.43 15.58
N PHE A 29 4.30 6.51 14.72
CA PHE A 29 5.14 6.84 13.55
C PHE A 29 4.35 6.93 12.24
N THR A 30 3.16 6.33 12.16
CA THR A 30 2.28 6.43 10.99
C THR A 30 0.82 6.22 11.36
N ASP A 31 -0.09 6.80 10.58
CA ASP A 31 -1.53 6.66 10.79
C ASP A 31 -2.11 5.44 10.07
N TYR A 32 -1.54 5.03 8.93
CA TYR A 32 -2.10 3.98 8.09
C TYR A 32 -1.05 3.08 7.45
N PHE A 33 -1.39 1.79 7.36
CA PHE A 33 -0.70 0.84 6.49
C PHE A 33 -1.61 0.45 5.34
N LEU A 34 -1.05 0.47 4.13
CA LEU A 34 -1.65 -0.13 2.96
C LEU A 34 -0.77 -1.30 2.50
N ILE A 35 -1.25 -2.51 2.72
CA ILE A 35 -0.54 -3.75 2.43
C ILE A 35 -1.19 -4.41 1.22
N MET A 36 -0.39 -4.85 0.26
CA MET A 36 -0.86 -5.53 -0.95
C MET A 36 0.19 -6.48 -1.50
N SER A 37 -0.24 -7.29 -2.46
CA SER A 37 0.65 -8.24 -3.13
C SER A 37 0.66 -8.07 -4.65
N GLY A 38 1.81 -8.38 -5.24
CA GLY A 38 2.00 -8.65 -6.66
C GLY A 38 2.33 -10.12 -6.91
N SER A 39 2.07 -10.60 -8.13
CA SER A 39 2.27 -12.00 -8.55
C SER A 39 3.69 -12.33 -9.03
N SER A 40 4.57 -11.33 -9.09
CA SER A 40 6.00 -11.45 -9.39
C SER A 40 6.72 -10.17 -8.99
N ASP A 41 8.04 -10.19 -8.93
CA ASP A 41 8.86 -8.99 -8.64
C ASP A 41 8.63 -7.85 -9.64
N ARG A 42 8.42 -8.19 -10.91
CA ARG A 42 8.08 -7.19 -11.93
C ARG A 42 6.70 -6.59 -11.69
N HIS A 43 5.75 -7.39 -11.23
CA HIS A 43 4.40 -6.92 -10.93
C HIS A 43 4.41 -6.01 -9.69
N THR A 44 5.14 -6.36 -8.63
CA THR A 44 5.28 -5.48 -7.45
C THR A 44 5.94 -4.15 -7.82
N GLN A 45 6.99 -4.16 -8.64
CA GLN A 45 7.61 -2.95 -9.18
C GLN A 45 6.62 -2.10 -9.99
N ALA A 46 5.81 -2.73 -10.85
CA ALA A 46 4.80 -2.03 -11.65
C ALA A 46 3.72 -1.37 -10.78
N ILE A 47 3.29 -2.05 -9.71
CA ILE A 47 2.36 -1.49 -8.70
C ILE A 47 3.02 -0.29 -8.01
N ALA A 48 4.24 -0.45 -7.49
CA ALA A 48 4.97 0.60 -6.79
C ALA A 48 5.18 1.83 -7.68
N GLN A 49 5.60 1.61 -8.93
CA GLN A 49 5.83 2.67 -9.91
C GLN A 49 4.54 3.45 -10.21
N GLU A 50 3.41 2.77 -10.36
CA GLU A 50 2.13 3.46 -10.59
C GLU A 50 1.72 4.31 -9.39
N ILE A 51 1.87 3.78 -8.17
CA ILE A 51 1.59 4.53 -6.95
C ILE A 51 2.48 5.77 -6.87
N LEU A 52 3.78 5.64 -7.12
CA LEU A 52 4.72 6.77 -7.14
C LEU A 52 4.30 7.82 -8.18
N THR A 53 3.96 7.39 -9.39
CA THR A 53 3.49 8.27 -10.47
C THR A 53 2.23 9.03 -10.05
N LYS A 54 1.20 8.33 -9.56
CA LYS A 54 -0.08 8.94 -9.17
C LYS A 54 0.02 9.82 -7.94
N MET A 55 0.87 9.47 -6.97
CA MET A 55 1.15 10.30 -5.81
C MET A 55 1.86 11.59 -6.21
N LYS A 56 2.85 11.50 -7.12
CA LYS A 56 3.58 12.66 -7.66
C LYS A 56 2.68 13.60 -8.45
N GLU A 57 1.76 13.09 -9.27
CA GLU A 57 0.75 13.89 -9.98
C GLU A 57 -0.11 14.74 -9.02
N HIS A 58 -0.27 14.30 -7.77
CA HIS A 58 -1.01 15.02 -6.72
C HIS A 58 -0.10 15.81 -5.75
N GLY A 59 1.19 15.98 -6.09
CA GLY A 59 2.14 16.75 -5.29
C GLY A 59 2.71 16.02 -4.07
N TYR A 60 2.49 14.71 -3.94
CA TYR A 60 3.06 13.92 -2.85
C TYR A 60 4.35 13.21 -3.30
N SER A 61 5.44 13.45 -2.58
CA SER A 61 6.69 12.68 -2.73
C SER A 61 6.89 11.76 -1.53
N PRO A 62 7.43 10.55 -1.72
CA PRO A 62 7.77 9.69 -0.60
C PRO A 62 8.94 10.27 0.19
N ILE A 63 8.93 10.03 1.50
CA ILE A 63 10.06 10.27 2.40
C ILE A 63 11.17 9.24 2.10
N GLY A 64 10.78 7.99 1.83
CA GLY A 64 11.70 6.89 1.55
C GLY A 64 11.08 5.85 0.62
N ILE A 65 11.95 5.19 -0.15
CA ILE A 65 11.62 4.06 -1.02
C ILE A 65 12.67 2.97 -0.77
N GLU A 66 12.22 1.80 -0.34
CA GLU A 66 13.11 0.66 -0.06
C GLU A 66 12.71 -0.57 -0.89
N GLY A 67 13.70 -1.39 -1.25
CA GLY A 67 13.48 -2.70 -1.91
C GLY A 67 12.97 -2.66 -3.35
N PHE A 68 12.82 -1.47 -3.97
CA PHE A 68 12.26 -1.30 -5.31
C PHE A 68 12.99 -2.13 -6.38
N ASN A 69 14.33 -2.13 -6.37
CA ASN A 69 15.11 -2.81 -7.40
C ASN A 69 14.96 -4.33 -7.34
N GLN A 70 14.74 -4.91 -6.16
CA GLN A 70 14.55 -6.36 -5.99
C GLN A 70 13.09 -6.76 -6.25
N GLY A 71 12.11 -5.96 -5.82
CA GLY A 71 10.69 -6.24 -6.02
C GLY A 71 10.08 -7.29 -5.07
N HIS A 72 10.88 -8.02 -4.30
CA HIS A 72 10.37 -9.02 -3.35
C HIS A 72 9.50 -8.40 -2.25
N TRP A 73 9.92 -7.25 -1.72
CA TRP A 73 9.18 -6.44 -0.79
C TRP A 73 9.59 -4.98 -1.01
N ILE A 74 8.63 -4.17 -1.47
CA ILE A 74 8.82 -2.74 -1.65
C ILE A 74 8.09 -2.01 -0.51
N LEU A 75 8.78 -1.05 0.10
CA LEU A 75 8.21 -0.14 1.08
C LEU A 75 8.24 1.28 0.51
N LEU A 76 7.08 1.94 0.52
CA LEU A 76 6.94 3.36 0.19
C LEU A 76 6.47 4.11 1.44
N ASP A 77 7.30 5.03 1.94
CA ASP A 77 6.99 5.82 3.13
C ASP A 77 6.53 7.23 2.75
N TYR A 78 5.34 7.64 3.20
CA TYR A 78 4.79 8.99 3.06
C TYR A 78 4.51 9.69 4.40
N GLY A 79 5.02 9.15 5.51
CA GLY A 79 4.81 9.63 6.88
C GLY A 79 3.49 9.12 7.47
N ASP A 80 2.37 9.75 7.10
CA ASP A 80 1.02 9.36 7.56
C ASP A 80 0.50 8.07 6.89
N LEU A 81 1.17 7.60 5.84
CA LEU A 81 0.84 6.36 5.13
C LEU A 81 2.12 5.62 4.76
N VAL A 82 2.24 4.37 5.19
CA VAL A 82 3.28 3.44 4.70
C VAL A 82 2.63 2.36 3.86
N ILE A 83 3.23 2.08 2.70
CA ILE A 83 2.71 1.14 1.72
C ILE A 83 3.66 -0.04 1.60
N HIS A 84 3.16 -1.24 1.88
CA HIS A 84 3.90 -2.48 1.74
C HIS A 84 3.41 -3.24 0.52
N ILE A 85 4.30 -3.53 -0.41
CA ILE A 85 3.99 -4.27 -1.65
C ILE A 85 4.86 -5.52 -1.66
N PHE A 86 4.24 -6.67 -1.45
CA PHE A 86 4.92 -7.95 -1.37
C PHE A 86 4.84 -8.74 -2.66
N PHE A 87 5.88 -9.48 -2.99
CA PHE A 87 5.72 -10.64 -3.85
C PHE A 87 4.95 -11.71 -3.07
N GLU A 88 3.82 -12.17 -3.61
CA GLU A 88 2.82 -12.99 -2.89
C GLU A 88 3.42 -14.16 -2.07
N PRO A 89 4.33 -15.01 -2.60
CA PRO A 89 4.90 -16.12 -1.84
C PRO A 89 5.71 -15.68 -0.61
N ILE A 90 6.21 -14.46 -0.61
CA ILE A 90 7.07 -13.91 0.44
C ILE A 90 6.23 -13.20 1.52
N ARG A 91 5.01 -12.73 1.20
CA ARG A 91 4.13 -12.07 2.19
C ARG A 91 3.83 -12.95 3.39
N ALA A 92 3.50 -14.21 3.13
CA ALA A 92 3.20 -15.19 4.18
C ALA A 92 4.42 -15.52 5.06
N TYR A 93 5.63 -15.44 4.51
CA TYR A 93 6.86 -15.66 5.27
C TYR A 93 7.12 -14.53 6.28
N TYR A 94 6.87 -13.27 5.91
CA TYR A 94 7.10 -12.13 6.79
C TYR A 94 5.96 -11.89 7.80
N ASP A 95 4.74 -12.34 7.49
CA ASP A 95 3.54 -12.26 8.35
C ASP A 95 3.39 -10.92 9.11
N LEU A 96 3.58 -9.79 8.42
CA LEU A 96 3.44 -8.48 9.06
C LEU A 96 2.03 -8.28 9.62
N GLU A 97 1.01 -8.86 8.98
CA GLU A 97 -0.37 -8.74 9.43
C GLU A 97 -0.61 -9.40 10.79
N GLY A 98 0.17 -10.45 11.13
CA GLY A 98 0.20 -11.05 12.46
C GLY A 98 0.65 -10.09 13.57
N LEU A 99 1.57 -9.16 13.28
CA LEU A 99 2.02 -8.13 14.24
C LEU A 99 0.92 -7.09 14.54
N TRP A 100 -0.05 -6.93 13.64
CA TRP A 100 -1.09 -5.91 13.72
C TRP A 100 -2.48 -6.53 13.82
N ILE A 101 -2.60 -7.71 14.44
CA ILE A 101 -3.86 -8.44 14.53
C ILE A 101 -4.96 -7.65 15.24
N GLU A 102 -4.61 -6.79 16.20
CA GLU A 102 -5.54 -5.97 16.98
C GLU A 102 -5.94 -4.65 16.30
N VAL A 103 -5.27 -4.29 15.19
CA VAL A 103 -5.47 -3.00 14.52
C VAL A 103 -6.74 -3.00 13.65
N PRO A 104 -7.61 -2.00 13.70
CA PRO A 104 -8.80 -1.95 12.84
C PRO A 104 -8.46 -1.99 11.35
N ARG A 105 -9.23 -2.76 10.58
CA ARG A 105 -9.16 -2.79 9.10
C ARG A 105 -10.23 -1.89 8.52
N ILE A 106 -9.83 -1.01 7.61
CA ILE A 106 -10.73 -0.16 6.84
C ILE A 106 -11.25 -0.96 5.64
N ASP A 107 -12.57 -0.97 5.45
CA ASP A 107 -13.22 -1.48 4.24
C ASP A 107 -12.83 -0.62 3.02
N TRP A 108 -11.76 -1.02 2.35
CA TRP A 108 -11.22 -0.29 1.21
C TRP A 108 -12.12 -0.40 -0.03
N GLN A 109 -12.96 -1.44 -0.13
CA GLN A 109 -13.89 -1.61 -1.24
C GLN A 109 -14.94 -0.51 -1.21
N LYS A 110 -15.49 -0.20 -0.03
CA LYS A 110 -16.33 0.99 0.16
C LYS A 110 -15.57 2.27 -0.14
N LEU A 111 -14.33 2.39 0.34
CA LEU A 111 -13.50 3.57 0.07
C LEU A 111 -13.28 3.81 -1.44
N TYR A 112 -13.18 2.73 -2.21
CA TYR A 112 -13.01 2.74 -3.67
C TYR A 112 -14.33 3.01 -4.42
N SER A 113 -15.43 2.38 -4.01
CA SER A 113 -16.73 2.50 -4.68
C SER A 113 -17.42 3.85 -4.47
N LEU A 114 -17.04 4.62 -3.44
CA LEU A 114 -17.62 5.92 -3.12
C LEU A 114 -17.31 7.07 -4.11
N LYS A 115 -16.88 6.79 -5.35
CA LYS A 115 -16.91 7.75 -6.47
C LYS A 115 -17.05 7.04 -7.82
N GLY A 116 -18.31 6.88 -8.24
CA GLY A 116 -18.75 6.83 -9.63
C GLY A 116 -19.30 8.18 -10.12
N GLU A 117 -18.90 9.29 -9.49
CA GLU A 117 -19.20 10.65 -9.93
C GLU A 117 -17.94 11.50 -9.75
N ASP A 118 -17.23 11.68 -10.86
CA ASP A 118 -16.58 12.91 -11.31
C ASP A 118 -16.52 12.85 -12.84
#